data_AF-A0A8J3QIF1-F1
#
_entry.id   AF-A0A8J3QIF1-F1
#
_cell.length_a   1.000
_cell.length_b   1.000
_cell.length_c   1.000
_cell.angle_alpha   90.00
_cell.angle_beta   90.00
_cell.angle_gamma   90.00
#
_symmetry.space_group_name_H-M   'P 1'
#
loop_
_entity.id
_entity.type
_entity.pdbx_description
1 polymer ?
#
loop_
_entity_poly.entity_id
_entity_poly.type
_entity_poly.pdbx_seq_one_letter_code
_entity_poly.pdbx_strand_id
1 'polypeptide(L)'
;MTRARIPRPQEVAAARRDPRLVRAVTERHDNAWRTKGVCQTVDPETFFPVPMAPADVAIELCARCPVAGACLAWALSVGDCHGVWGGTTARERRAMLVAWRTEEQPEERQFADCTSDLIVSAGELVPQSRRPVTARIPRQVERTTQPFGKDTALMTREPIRASC
;
A
#
# COMPACT_ATOMS: atom_id res chain seq x y z
N MET A 1 -13.68 28.42 9.83
CA MET A 1 -13.13 27.63 8.70
C MET A 1 -13.01 26.18 9.16
N THR A 2 -13.90 25.31 8.71
CA THR A 2 -13.98 23.90 9.16
C THR A 2 -12.69 23.17 8.79
N ARG A 3 -11.96 22.64 9.76
CA ARG A 3 -10.74 21.84 9.52
C ARG A 3 -11.04 20.76 8.48
N ALA A 4 -10.19 20.64 7.46
CA ALA A 4 -10.33 19.61 6.45
C ALA A 4 -10.44 18.24 7.14
N ARG A 5 -11.52 17.50 6.84
CA ARG A 5 -11.77 16.17 7.40
C ARG A 5 -10.58 15.25 7.14
N ILE A 6 -9.93 14.78 8.20
CA ILE A 6 -8.88 13.75 8.13
C ILE A 6 -9.54 12.43 7.69
N PRO A 7 -8.99 11.72 6.68
CA PRO A 7 -9.53 10.44 6.24
C PRO A 7 -9.33 9.36 7.32
N ARG A 8 -10.31 8.47 7.47
CA ARG A 8 -10.27 7.33 8.38
C ARG A 8 -9.26 6.28 7.87
N PRO A 9 -8.65 5.45 8.74
CA PRO A 9 -7.70 4.42 8.33
C PRO A 9 -8.23 3.48 7.23
N GLN A 10 -9.51 3.10 7.31
CA GLN A 10 -10.17 2.27 6.29
C GLN A 10 -10.30 2.95 4.92
N GLU A 11 -10.50 4.28 4.88
CA GLU A 11 -10.55 5.06 3.63
C GLU A 11 -9.16 5.07 2.98
N VAL A 12 -8.11 5.20 3.78
CA VAL A 12 -6.71 5.13 3.31
C VAL A 12 -6.36 3.72 2.81
N ALA A 13 -6.79 2.67 3.52
CA ALA A 13 -6.55 1.28 3.12
C ALA A 13 -7.33 0.89 1.85
N ALA A 14 -8.50 1.49 1.61
CA ALA A 14 -9.22 1.36 0.34
C ALA A 14 -8.48 2.10 -0.78
N ALA A 15 -8.03 3.33 -0.52
CA ALA A 15 -7.27 4.13 -1.49
C ALA A 15 -5.99 3.41 -1.96
N ARG A 16 -5.27 2.72 -1.06
CA ARG A 16 -4.08 1.90 -1.42
C ARG A 16 -4.37 0.80 -2.46
N ARG A 17 -5.60 0.30 -2.49
CA ARG A 17 -6.02 -0.77 -3.42
C ARG A 17 -6.71 -0.21 -4.67
N ASP A 18 -6.84 1.11 -4.79
CA ASP A 18 -7.45 1.76 -5.95
C ASP A 18 -6.54 1.60 -7.19
N PRO A 19 -7.06 1.02 -8.30
CA PRO A 19 -6.29 0.86 -9.54
C PRO A 19 -5.68 2.16 -10.07
N ARG A 20 -6.33 3.31 -9.86
CA ARG A 20 -5.83 4.61 -10.28
C ARG A 20 -4.57 4.99 -9.51
N LEU A 21 -4.56 4.75 -8.20
CA LEU A 21 -3.38 5.00 -7.37
C LEU A 21 -2.22 4.06 -7.74
N VAL A 22 -2.51 2.77 -7.97
CA VAL A 22 -1.50 1.80 -8.41
C VAL A 22 -0.84 2.27 -9.72
N ARG A 23 -1.65 2.69 -10.70
CA ARG A 23 -1.15 3.24 -11.97
C ARG A 23 -0.29 4.50 -11.76
N ALA A 24 -0.71 5.39 -10.86
CA ALA A 24 0.04 6.59 -10.54
C ALA A 24 1.43 6.28 -9.96
N VAL A 25 1.52 5.32 -9.03
CA VAL A 25 2.80 4.88 -8.46
C VAL A 25 3.75 4.37 -9.54
N THR A 26 3.24 3.62 -10.52
CA THR A 26 4.03 3.07 -11.63
C THR A 26 4.46 4.11 -12.67
N GLU A 27 3.63 5.12 -12.95
CA GLU A 27 3.84 6.10 -14.04
C GLU A 27 4.50 7.42 -13.59
N ARG A 28 4.90 7.55 -12.31
CA ARG A 28 5.38 8.81 -11.71
C ARG A 28 6.64 9.44 -12.35
N HIS A 29 7.41 8.67 -13.12
CA HIS A 29 8.72 9.09 -13.63
C HIS A 29 8.69 9.75 -15.00
N ASP A 30 7.57 9.69 -15.72
CA ASP A 30 7.42 10.45 -16.96
C ASP A 30 7.14 11.91 -16.60
N ASN A 31 7.89 12.87 -17.16
CA ASN A 31 7.62 14.31 -17.05
C ASN A 31 7.09 14.92 -18.36
N ALA A 32 7.23 14.19 -19.48
CA ALA A 32 6.75 14.58 -20.81
C ALA A 32 5.26 14.29 -21.01
N TRP A 33 4.59 13.71 -20.02
CA TRP A 33 3.18 13.36 -20.07
C TRP A 33 2.23 14.55 -20.31
N ARG A 34 2.63 15.77 -19.89
CA ARG A 34 1.76 16.97 -19.94
C ARG A 34 1.28 17.29 -21.36
N THR A 35 2.10 17.04 -22.38
CA THR A 35 1.77 17.33 -23.78
C THR A 35 0.88 16.26 -24.42
N LYS A 36 0.70 15.10 -23.78
CA LYS A 36 -0.12 13.98 -24.29
C LYS A 36 -1.50 13.90 -23.62
N GLY A 37 -1.87 14.91 -22.82
CA GLY A 37 -3.14 14.95 -22.10
C GLY A 37 -4.32 15.29 -23.00
N VAL A 38 -5.40 14.50 -22.90
CA VAL A 38 -6.69 14.75 -23.58
C VAL A 38 -7.33 16.07 -23.13
N CYS A 39 -7.01 16.53 -21.92
CA CYS A 39 -7.51 17.80 -21.38
C CYS A 39 -7.15 19.03 -22.25
N GLN A 40 -6.14 18.94 -23.11
CA GLN A 40 -5.77 20.04 -24.01
C GLN A 40 -6.78 20.28 -25.14
N THR A 41 -7.64 19.30 -25.44
CA THR A 41 -8.63 19.38 -26.52
C THR A 41 -10.03 19.70 -26.02
N VAL A 42 -10.20 19.95 -24.72
CA VAL A 42 -11.48 20.17 -24.05
C VAL A 42 -11.40 21.46 -23.24
N ASP A 43 -12.56 22.09 -23.03
CA ASP A 43 -12.64 23.29 -22.21
C ASP A 43 -12.12 23.04 -20.76
N PRO A 44 -11.22 23.90 -20.24
CA PRO A 44 -10.64 23.74 -18.91
C PRO A 44 -11.66 23.72 -17.77
N GLU A 45 -12.76 24.47 -17.87
CA GLU A 45 -13.76 24.57 -16.79
C GLU A 45 -14.45 23.23 -16.54
N THR A 46 -14.48 22.34 -17.54
CA THR A 46 -14.95 20.95 -17.39
C THR A 46 -14.24 20.22 -16.25
N PHE A 47 -12.95 20.50 -16.03
CA PHE A 47 -12.13 19.84 -15.01
C PHE A 47 -12.23 20.51 -13.64
N PHE A 48 -12.84 21.69 -13.54
CA PHE A 48 -12.99 22.46 -12.29
C PHE A 48 -14.47 22.70 -11.96
N PRO A 49 -15.26 21.65 -11.70
CA PRO A 49 -16.67 21.80 -11.38
C PRO A 49 -16.88 22.56 -10.07
N VAL A 50 -17.95 23.35 -10.04
CA VAL A 50 -18.44 24.06 -8.84
C VAL A 50 -18.72 23.05 -7.71
N PRO A 51 -18.51 23.40 -6.43
CA PRO A 51 -18.85 22.52 -5.32
C PRO A 51 -20.30 22.00 -5.46
N MET A 52 -20.46 20.67 -5.44
CA MET A 52 -21.73 19.93 -5.63
C MET A 52 -22.19 19.69 -7.08
N ALA A 53 -21.51 20.24 -8.09
CA ALA A 53 -21.75 19.85 -9.47
C ALA A 53 -21.15 18.45 -9.77
N PRO A 54 -21.78 17.65 -10.63
CA PRO A 54 -21.24 16.36 -11.03
C PRO A 54 -19.94 16.54 -11.81
N ALA A 55 -18.97 15.66 -11.54
CA ALA A 55 -17.65 15.66 -12.19
C ALA A 55 -17.52 14.54 -13.24
N ASP A 56 -18.63 13.90 -13.61
CA ASP A 56 -18.65 12.64 -14.36
C ASP A 56 -18.02 12.79 -15.74
N VAL A 57 -18.30 13.90 -16.43
CA VAL A 57 -17.72 14.21 -17.75
C VAL A 57 -16.20 14.27 -17.69
N ALA A 58 -15.64 14.98 -16.71
CA ALA A 58 -14.19 15.08 -16.55
C ALA A 58 -13.57 13.73 -16.16
N ILE A 59 -14.26 12.93 -15.33
CA ILE A 59 -13.79 11.60 -14.94
C ILE A 59 -13.76 10.66 -16.15
N GLU A 60 -14.79 10.69 -17.00
CA GLU A 60 -14.88 9.86 -18.21
C GLU A 60 -13.78 10.22 -19.22
N LEU A 61 -13.55 11.52 -19.45
CA LEU A 61 -12.44 12.00 -20.28
C LEU A 61 -11.09 11.54 -19.74
N CYS A 62 -10.89 11.63 -18.42
CA CYS A 62 -9.66 11.14 -17.79
C CYS A 62 -9.49 9.63 -17.90
N ALA A 63 -10.57 8.84 -17.88
CA ALA A 63 -10.50 7.38 -17.98
C ALA A 63 -9.90 6.91 -19.31
N ARG A 64 -10.10 7.68 -20.37
CA ARG A 64 -9.57 7.41 -21.73
C ARG A 64 -8.19 8.04 -21.96
N CYS A 65 -7.67 8.78 -20.99
CA CYS A 65 -6.42 9.54 -21.14
C CYS A 65 -5.19 8.62 -20.96
N PRO A 66 -4.23 8.63 -21.91
CA PRO A 66 -3.03 7.80 -21.82
C PRO A 66 -2.11 8.20 -20.67
N VAL A 67 -2.24 9.43 -20.17
CA VAL A 67 -1.38 10.00 -19.11
C VAL A 67 -2.07 10.13 -17.75
N ALA A 68 -3.18 9.43 -17.55
CA ALA A 68 -3.97 9.56 -16.31
C ALA A 68 -3.18 9.20 -15.05
N GLY A 69 -2.30 8.19 -15.08
CA GLY A 69 -1.48 7.81 -13.93
C GLY A 69 -0.41 8.85 -13.61
N ALA A 70 0.39 9.25 -14.60
CA ALA A 70 1.39 10.32 -14.43
C ALA A 70 0.75 11.65 -13.95
N CYS A 71 -0.43 11.99 -14.48
CA CYS A 71 -1.21 13.15 -14.05
C CYS A 71 -1.65 13.04 -12.58
N LEU A 72 -2.15 11.89 -12.15
CA LEU A 72 -2.53 11.64 -10.76
C LEU A 72 -1.31 11.67 -9.83
N ALA A 73 -0.19 11.07 -10.24
CA ALA A 73 1.04 11.08 -9.46
C ALA A 73 1.50 12.51 -9.17
N TRP A 74 1.54 13.36 -10.20
CA TRP A 74 1.87 14.78 -10.02
C TRP A 74 0.89 15.50 -9.09
N ALA A 75 -0.41 15.26 -9.27
CA ALA A 75 -1.44 15.85 -8.41
C ALA A 75 -1.28 15.45 -6.94
N LEU A 76 -0.86 14.21 -6.66
CA LEU A 76 -0.62 13.70 -5.32
C LEU A 76 0.68 14.24 -4.71
N SER A 77 1.74 14.41 -5.51
CA SER A 77 2.98 15.05 -5.07
C SER A 77 2.77 16.51 -4.67
N VAL A 78 1.89 17.24 -5.37
CA VAL A 78 1.55 18.65 -5.05
C VAL A 78 0.64 18.77 -3.83
N GLY A 79 -0.23 17.79 -3.59
CA GLY A 79 -1.06 17.75 -2.38
C GLY A 79 -2.42 18.44 -2.53
N ASP A 80 -2.45 19.77 -2.69
CA ASP A 80 -3.69 20.56 -2.59
C ASP A 80 -4.14 21.13 -3.95
N CYS A 81 -4.38 20.23 -4.91
CA CYS A 81 -4.96 20.60 -6.20
C CYS A 81 -6.49 20.50 -6.15
N HIS A 82 -7.19 21.57 -6.56
CA HIS A 82 -8.63 21.54 -6.80
C HIS A 82 -8.97 20.93 -8.16
N GLY A 83 -10.21 20.49 -8.37
CA GLY A 83 -10.67 19.91 -9.63
C GLY A 83 -10.37 18.41 -9.82
N VAL A 84 -10.56 17.95 -11.06
CA VAL A 84 -10.40 16.56 -11.49
C VAL A 84 -9.01 16.34 -12.07
N TRP A 85 -8.27 15.38 -11.49
CA TRP A 85 -6.90 15.04 -11.92
C TRP A 85 -6.78 13.52 -12.03
N GLY A 86 -6.27 13.03 -13.15
CA GLY A 86 -6.08 11.58 -13.38
C GLY A 86 -7.32 10.73 -13.09
N GLY A 87 -8.52 11.27 -13.31
CA GLY A 87 -9.79 10.58 -13.07
C GLY A 87 -10.24 10.55 -11.60
N THR A 88 -9.72 11.46 -10.77
CA THR A 88 -10.09 11.59 -9.36
C THR A 88 -10.52 13.00 -9.03
N THR A 89 -11.46 13.15 -8.12
CA THR A 89 -11.87 14.43 -7.53
C THR A 89 -10.98 14.80 -6.34
N ALA A 90 -10.95 16.09 -5.97
CA ALA A 90 -10.26 16.56 -4.76
C ALA A 90 -10.73 15.82 -3.48
N ARG A 91 -11.99 15.37 -3.43
CA ARG A 91 -12.51 14.60 -2.30
C ARG A 91 -11.90 13.20 -2.25
N GLU A 92 -11.83 12.49 -3.37
CA GLU A 92 -11.25 11.13 -3.44
C GLU A 92 -9.74 11.15 -3.17
N ARG A 93 -9.04 12.17 -3.66
CA ARG A 93 -7.58 12.31 -3.45
C ARG A 93 -7.20 12.46 -1.98
N ARG A 94 -8.06 12.93 -1.08
CA ARG A 94 -7.72 13.11 0.35
C ARG A 94 -7.16 11.84 1.00
N ALA A 95 -7.80 10.70 0.75
CA ALA A 95 -7.30 9.42 1.28
C ALA A 95 -6.04 8.94 0.53
N MET A 96 -5.99 9.16 -0.78
CA MET A 96 -4.83 8.83 -1.62
C MET A 96 -3.57 9.61 -1.22
N LEU A 97 -3.70 10.88 -0.80
CA LEU A 97 -2.58 11.71 -0.33
C LEU A 97 -1.92 11.17 0.95
N VAL A 98 -2.72 10.56 1.83
CA VAL A 98 -2.18 9.89 3.02
C VAL A 98 -1.51 8.57 2.63
N ALA A 99 -2.12 7.83 1.70
CA ALA A 99 -1.52 6.60 1.17
C ALA A 99 -0.18 6.87 0.46
N TRP A 100 -0.14 7.87 -0.44
CA TRP A 100 1.01 8.30 -1.23
C TRP A 100 2.21 8.67 -0.34
N ARG A 101 2.00 9.56 0.63
CA ARG A 101 3.07 10.02 1.54
C ARG A 101 3.67 8.90 2.40
N THR A 102 2.95 7.80 2.59
CA THR A 102 3.48 6.69 3.37
C THR A 102 4.44 5.82 2.55
N GLU A 103 4.38 5.87 1.22
CA GLU A 103 5.21 5.04 0.32
C GLU A 103 6.52 5.74 -0.10
N GLU A 104 6.57 7.07 -0.09
CA GLU A 104 7.79 7.85 -0.35
C GLU A 104 8.82 7.79 0.80
N GLN A 105 8.57 7.02 1.86
CA GLN A 105 9.44 6.91 3.04
C GLN A 105 9.77 5.45 3.43
N PRO A 106 10.39 4.61 2.56
CA PRO A 106 10.98 3.34 3.01
C PRO A 106 12.37 3.54 3.63
N GLU A 107 13.12 4.58 3.26
CA GLU A 107 14.53 4.72 3.63
C GLU A 107 14.78 5.42 4.98
N GLU A 108 13.92 6.34 5.43
CA GLU A 108 14.09 7.03 6.72
C GLU A 108 13.52 6.21 7.91
N ARG A 109 12.55 5.30 7.67
CA ARG A 109 12.02 4.40 8.73
C ARG A 109 12.89 3.18 8.99
N GLN A 110 13.85 2.90 8.12
CA GLN A 110 14.81 1.81 8.31
C GLN A 110 15.89 2.18 9.36
N PHE A 111 15.95 3.43 9.83
CA PHE A 111 16.97 3.92 10.78
C PHE A 111 16.45 4.28 12.18
N ALA A 112 15.21 3.94 12.51
CA ALA A 112 14.67 4.11 13.87
C ALA A 112 14.68 2.81 14.72
N ASP A 113 15.15 1.69 14.16
CA ASP A 113 15.53 0.49 14.90
C ASP A 113 17.02 0.22 14.65
N CYS A 114 17.87 0.48 15.66
CA CYS A 114 19.25 0.00 15.88
C CYS A 114 20.45 0.99 15.87
N THR A 115 20.33 2.32 15.73
CA THR A 115 21.53 3.20 15.76
C THR A 115 21.49 4.37 16.76
N SER A 116 20.92 4.16 17.94
CA SER A 116 21.18 5.06 19.09
C SER A 116 22.24 4.50 20.07
N ASP A 117 22.79 3.30 19.82
CA ASP A 117 23.80 2.67 20.70
C ASP A 117 25.24 2.79 20.17
N LEU A 118 25.65 4.00 19.75
CA LEU A 118 27.06 4.28 19.47
C LEU A 118 27.50 5.54 20.24
N ILE A 119 28.24 5.34 21.33
CA ILE A 119 29.05 6.38 21.98
C ILE A 119 30.50 6.17 21.56
N VAL A 120 31.07 7.13 20.84
CA VAL A 120 32.51 7.16 20.57
C VAL A 120 33.24 7.52 21.86
N SER A 121 33.89 6.54 22.48
CA SER A 121 34.89 6.81 23.53
C SER A 121 36.14 5.97 23.28
N ALA A 122 37.22 6.67 22.90
CA ALA A 122 38.61 6.24 22.92
C ALA A 122 38.99 4.95 22.15
N GLY A 123 38.80 4.96 20.83
CA GLY A 123 39.75 4.33 19.91
C GLY A 123 39.91 2.81 19.92
N GLU A 124 39.03 2.03 20.56
CA GLU A 124 39.10 0.56 20.52
C GLU A 124 37.70 -0.07 20.39
N LEU A 125 37.54 -1.00 19.43
CA LEU A 125 36.31 -1.77 19.24
C LEU A 125 36.22 -2.88 20.29
N VAL A 126 35.43 -2.69 21.35
CA VAL A 126 35.14 -3.72 22.34
C VAL A 126 33.66 -4.13 22.27
N PRO A 127 33.33 -5.41 21.96
CA PRO A 127 31.97 -5.92 22.13
C PRO A 127 31.65 -6.10 23.61
N GLN A 128 30.62 -5.42 24.13
CA GLN A 128 30.20 -5.62 25.52
C GLN A 128 29.51 -6.97 25.69
N SER A 129 30.21 -7.91 26.32
CA SER A 129 29.66 -9.18 26.74
C SER A 129 28.83 -9.06 28.03
N ARG A 130 27.77 -9.88 28.12
CA ARG A 130 27.12 -10.52 29.30
C ARG A 130 25.86 -9.81 29.84
N ARG A 131 24.74 -10.52 30.05
CA ARG A 131 24.62 -11.85 30.70
C ARG A 131 23.49 -12.74 30.12
N PRO A 132 23.59 -14.07 30.26
CA PRO A 132 22.54 -15.02 29.88
C PRO A 132 21.38 -15.00 30.90
N VAL A 133 20.15 -14.92 30.41
CA VAL A 133 18.95 -15.19 31.21
C VAL A 133 18.94 -16.69 31.54
N THR A 134 19.21 -17.01 32.80
CA THR A 134 19.12 -18.37 33.33
C THR A 134 17.69 -18.88 33.22
N ALA A 135 17.57 -20.06 32.61
CA ALA A 135 16.36 -20.84 32.52
C ALA A 135 15.73 -21.06 33.91
N ARG A 136 14.43 -20.76 34.03
CA ARG A 136 13.54 -21.41 35.01
C ARG A 136 12.53 -22.25 34.25
N ILE A 137 12.84 -23.55 34.23
CA ILE A 137 11.94 -24.65 33.87
C ILE A 137 10.94 -24.82 35.03
N PRO A 138 9.62 -24.73 34.84
CA PRO A 138 8.66 -25.40 35.70
C PRO A 138 8.47 -26.87 35.27
N ARG A 139 8.24 -27.69 36.29
CA ARG A 139 8.41 -29.15 36.35
C ARG A 139 7.45 -29.96 35.47
N GLN A 140 7.93 -31.16 35.17
CA GLN A 140 7.29 -32.32 34.55
C GLN A 140 5.83 -32.54 35.00
N VAL A 141 4.94 -32.80 34.03
CA VAL A 141 3.79 -33.70 34.22
C VAL A 141 3.97 -34.84 33.24
N GLU A 142 3.99 -36.05 33.81
CA GLU A 142 4.36 -37.30 33.19
C GLU A 142 3.39 -37.66 32.06
N ARG A 143 3.96 -38.07 30.91
CA ARG A 143 3.21 -38.77 29.86
C ARG A 143 2.76 -40.12 30.41
N THR A 144 1.48 -40.23 30.73
CA THR A 144 0.83 -41.53 30.89
C THR A 144 0.91 -42.28 29.57
N THR A 145 1.72 -43.33 29.57
CA THR A 145 1.68 -44.47 28.66
C THR A 145 0.31 -45.13 28.78
N GLN A 146 -0.36 -45.43 27.66
CA GLN A 146 -0.64 -46.82 27.22
C GLN A 146 -1.58 -46.90 25.99
N PRO A 147 -1.57 -48.05 25.28
CA PRO A 147 -1.74 -48.16 23.83
C PRO A 147 -3.14 -48.61 23.45
N PHE A 148 -3.46 -48.63 22.15
CA PHE A 148 -4.40 -49.52 21.41
C PHE A 148 -4.64 -48.82 20.06
N GLY A 149 -4.66 -49.43 18.90
CA GLY A 149 -4.51 -50.80 18.45
C GLY A 149 -4.42 -50.71 16.93
N LYS A 150 -3.51 -51.48 16.35
CA LYS A 150 -3.54 -51.96 14.97
C LYS A 150 -4.97 -52.27 14.52
N ASP A 151 -5.37 -51.74 13.38
CA ASP A 151 -6.16 -52.51 12.41
C ASP A 151 -5.84 -52.06 10.99
N THR A 152 -5.48 -53.08 10.22
CA THR A 152 -5.00 -53.02 8.85
C THR A 152 -6.16 -53.58 8.02
N ALA A 153 -6.71 -52.80 7.10
CA ALA A 153 -7.49 -53.33 5.98
C ALA A 153 -7.46 -52.26 4.88
N LEU A 154 -6.67 -52.43 3.81
CA LEU A 154 -7.04 -53.19 2.59
C LEU A 154 -8.44 -52.83 2.10
N MET A 155 -8.49 -51.96 1.09
CA MET A 155 -9.43 -52.01 -0.04
C MET A 155 -8.99 -50.94 -1.06
N THR A 156 -8.09 -51.35 -1.96
CA THR A 156 -8.40 -51.64 -3.38
C THR A 156 -8.67 -50.40 -4.21
N ARG A 157 -7.62 -50.02 -4.96
CA ARG A 157 -7.68 -49.20 -6.17
C ARG A 157 -8.55 -49.92 -7.20
N GLU A 158 -9.64 -49.32 -7.62
CA GLU A 158 -10.30 -49.69 -8.88
C GLU A 158 -9.75 -48.83 -10.02
N PRO A 159 -9.37 -49.43 -11.16
CA PRO A 159 -9.16 -48.68 -12.38
C PRO A 159 -10.13 -49.12 -13.49
N ILE A 160 -10.33 -48.18 -14.43
CA ILE A 160 -10.71 -48.33 -15.84
C ILE A 160 -12.20 -48.48 -16.17
N ARG A 161 -12.75 -47.48 -16.88
CA ARG A 161 -13.19 -47.64 -18.28
C ARG A 161 -13.49 -46.30 -18.97
N ALA A 162 -12.57 -45.95 -19.88
CA ALA A 162 -12.94 -45.24 -21.10
C ALA A 162 -13.72 -46.21 -21.99
N SER A 163 -14.79 -45.73 -22.61
CA SER A 163 -15.52 -46.43 -23.67
C SER A 163 -15.81 -45.42 -24.78
N CYS A 164 -15.33 -45.79 -25.97
CA CYS A 164 -15.63 -45.36 -27.35
C CYS A 164 -16.07 -43.91 -27.60
#